data_AF-A0A8J6CTX5-F1
#
_entry.id   AF-A0A8J6CTX5-F1
#
_cell.length_a   1.000
_cell.length_b   1.000
_cell.length_c   1.000
_cell.angle_alpha   90.00
_cell.angle_beta   90.00
_cell.angle_gamma   90.00
#
_symmetry.space_group_name_H-M   'P 1'
#
loop_
_entity.id
_entity.type
_entity.pdbx_description
1 polymer ?
#
loop_
_entity_poly.entity_id
_entity_poly.type
_entity_poly.pdbx_seq_one_letter_code
_entity_poly.pdbx_strand_id
1 'polypeptide(L)'
;MAIFSSSMAAMLLLGLLTANLDPTVAQIGVCYGMLGNNLPNAREVINLYKSNNIKRMRLYDPNQQAFQALRGSNIEVILGVSNDQLQNLANPSKAQSWVQSNVVAYWPSVRFRYIAVGNEVPPSSSLAQFVLPALVNVFNAVRSAV
;
A
#
# COMPACT_ATOMS: atom_id res chain seq x y z
N MET A 1 8.57 1.89 -50.22
CA MET A 1 9.03 1.10 -49.06
C MET A 1 10.20 1.86 -48.45
N ALA A 2 10.00 2.58 -47.35
CA ALA A 2 11.06 3.40 -46.76
C ALA A 2 12.11 2.49 -46.11
N ILE A 3 13.29 2.41 -46.70
CA ILE A 3 14.44 1.71 -46.12
C ILE A 3 15.00 2.66 -45.07
N PHE A 4 14.67 2.43 -43.79
CA PHE A 4 15.30 3.17 -42.70
C PHE A 4 16.80 2.88 -42.73
N SER A 5 17.63 3.92 -42.66
CA SER A 5 19.08 3.74 -42.50
C SER A 5 19.36 3.02 -41.18
N SER A 6 20.47 2.27 -41.10
CA SER A 6 20.88 1.58 -39.87
C SER A 6 20.95 2.50 -38.65
N SER A 7 21.28 3.78 -38.87
CA SER A 7 21.26 4.84 -37.85
C SER A 7 19.85 5.18 -37.34
N MET A 8 18.84 5.26 -38.21
CA MET A 8 17.45 5.53 -37.78
C MET A 8 16.87 4.34 -36.99
N ALA A 9 17.17 3.12 -37.40
CA ALA A 9 16.76 1.92 -36.67
C ALA A 9 17.41 1.86 -35.27
N ALA A 10 18.70 2.20 -35.16
CA ALA A 10 19.42 2.27 -33.90
C ALA A 10 18.87 3.35 -32.96
N MET A 11 18.53 4.55 -33.47
CA MET A 11 17.92 5.61 -32.67
C MET A 11 16.51 5.26 -32.18
N LEU A 12 15.70 4.59 -33.01
CA LEU A 12 14.39 4.11 -32.61
C LEU A 12 14.51 3.03 -31.53
N LEU A 13 15.45 2.08 -31.68
CA LEU A 13 15.73 1.08 -30.65
C LEU A 13 16.20 1.73 -29.35
N LEU A 14 17.11 2.70 -29.43
CA LEU A 14 17.61 3.42 -28.25
C LEU A 14 16.49 4.20 -27.55
N GLY A 15 15.62 4.87 -28.30
CA GLY A 15 14.44 5.58 -27.77
C GLY A 15 13.42 4.64 -27.12
N LEU A 16 13.20 3.46 -27.69
CA LEU A 16 12.38 2.42 -27.06
C LEU A 16 13.05 1.86 -25.80
N LEU A 17 14.36 1.67 -25.81
CA LEU A 17 15.10 1.17 -24.66
C LEU A 17 15.05 2.16 -23.50
N THR A 18 15.28 3.45 -23.76
CA THR A 18 15.24 4.51 -22.74
C THR A 18 13.84 4.78 -22.22
N ALA A 19 12.80 4.60 -23.03
CA ALA A 19 11.40 4.68 -22.58
C ALA A 19 11.02 3.56 -21.57
N ASN A 20 11.77 2.45 -21.55
CA ASN A 20 11.58 1.34 -20.60
C ASN A 20 12.58 1.39 -19.43
N LEU A 21 13.50 2.35 -19.41
CA LEU A 21 14.35 2.57 -18.24
C LEU A 21 13.53 3.32 -17.18
N ASP A 22 13.06 2.60 -16.17
CA ASP A 22 12.64 3.21 -14.92
C ASP A 22 13.92 3.53 -14.12
N PRO A 23 14.35 4.81 -14.03
CA PRO A 23 15.46 5.15 -13.15
C PRO A 23 15.04 4.72 -11.74
N THR A 24 15.80 3.79 -11.15
CA THR A 24 15.61 3.31 -9.78
C THR A 24 16.05 4.41 -8.81
N VAL A 25 15.31 5.51 -8.78
CA VAL A 25 15.35 6.47 -7.69
C VAL A 25 14.91 5.71 -6.44
N ALA A 26 15.66 5.84 -5.35
CA ALA A 26 15.22 5.35 -4.05
C ALA A 26 13.81 5.89 -3.79
N GLN A 27 12.79 5.03 -3.91
CA GLN A 27 11.40 5.44 -3.81
C GLN A 27 11.09 5.77 -2.34
N ILE A 28 10.97 7.05 -2.04
CA ILE A 28 10.61 7.57 -0.72
C ILE A 28 9.12 7.38 -0.49
N GLY A 29 8.75 7.05 0.75
CA GLY A 29 7.38 7.01 1.22
C GLY A 29 7.15 7.96 2.38
N VAL A 30 5.90 8.35 2.59
CA VAL A 30 5.49 9.23 3.69
C VAL A 30 4.32 8.60 4.45
N CYS A 31 4.34 8.69 5.77
CA CYS A 31 3.24 8.23 6.63
C CYS A 31 2.11 9.26 6.61
N TYR A 32 0.88 8.82 6.28
CA TYR A 32 -0.30 9.67 6.31
C TYR A 32 -0.98 9.55 7.67
N GLY A 33 -0.54 10.36 8.63
CA GLY A 33 -1.18 10.51 9.93
C GLY A 33 -2.47 11.32 9.83
N MET A 34 -3.55 10.82 10.44
CA MET A 34 -4.89 11.42 10.36
C MET A 34 -5.39 12.01 11.69
N LEU A 35 -4.56 11.97 12.74
CA LEU A 35 -4.91 12.53 14.04
C LEU A 35 -4.63 14.04 14.07
N GLY A 36 -5.49 14.80 13.40
CA GLY A 36 -5.46 16.26 13.37
C GLY A 36 -6.85 16.83 13.06
N ASN A 37 -7.13 18.05 13.54
CA ASN A 37 -8.45 18.68 13.43
C ASN A 37 -8.58 19.69 12.27
N ASN A 38 -7.51 19.90 11.51
CA ASN A 38 -7.42 20.86 10.42
C ASN A 38 -6.74 20.28 9.17
N LEU A 39 -6.73 18.96 9.04
CA LEU A 39 -6.07 18.27 7.92
C LEU A 39 -6.88 18.41 6.62
N PRO A 40 -6.22 18.49 5.45
CA PRO A 40 -6.89 18.40 4.16
C PRO A 40 -7.65 17.08 4.01
N ASN A 41 -8.65 17.05 3.12
CA ASN A 41 -9.38 15.81 2.88
C ASN A 41 -8.51 14.79 2.13
N ALA A 42 -8.89 13.50 2.15
CA ALA A 42 -8.09 12.43 1.57
C ALA A 42 -7.73 12.65 0.09
N ARG A 43 -8.63 13.23 -0.73
CA ARG A 43 -8.36 13.48 -2.15
C ARG A 43 -7.27 14.56 -2.31
N GLU A 44 -7.30 15.60 -1.50
CA GLU A 44 -6.28 16.66 -1.47
C GLU A 44 -4.93 16.08 -1.05
N VAL A 45 -4.89 15.23 -0.03
CA VAL A 45 -3.65 14.57 0.41
C VAL A 45 -3.09 13.66 -0.69
N ILE A 46 -3.91 12.84 -1.36
CA ILE A 46 -3.44 12.01 -2.48
C ILE A 46 -2.95 12.85 -3.66
N ASN A 47 -3.58 13.99 -3.92
CA ASN A 47 -3.09 14.94 -4.92
C ASN A 47 -1.74 15.53 -4.53
N LEU A 48 -1.53 15.86 -3.25
CA LEU A 48 -0.25 16.32 -2.72
C LEU A 48 0.86 15.26 -2.84
N TYR A 49 0.56 13.98 -2.59
CA TYR A 49 1.50 12.88 -2.81
C TYR A 49 1.92 12.81 -4.28
N LYS A 50 0.95 12.89 -5.21
CA LYS A 50 1.21 12.85 -6.65
C LYS A 50 2.05 14.05 -7.12
N SER A 51 1.72 15.27 -6.66
CA SER A 51 2.44 16.49 -7.07
C SER A 51 3.88 16.50 -6.59
N ASN A 52 4.18 15.83 -5.47
CA ASN A 52 5.53 15.70 -4.91
C ASN A 52 6.23 14.40 -5.32
N ASN A 53 5.67 13.66 -6.28
CA ASN A 53 6.21 12.38 -6.76
C ASN A 53 6.43 11.33 -5.65
N ILE A 54 5.66 11.38 -4.56
CA ILE A 54 5.70 10.39 -3.48
C ILE A 54 4.86 9.18 -3.91
N LYS A 55 5.52 8.03 -4.06
CA LYS A 55 4.90 6.80 -4.60
C LYS A 55 4.51 5.78 -3.53
N ARG A 56 4.83 6.03 -2.26
CA ARG A 56 4.54 5.11 -1.16
C ARG A 56 3.91 5.82 0.02
N MET A 57 2.91 5.19 0.62
CA MET A 57 2.16 5.70 1.76
C MET A 57 2.07 4.65 2.86
N ARG A 58 2.13 5.08 4.12
CA ARG A 58 1.66 4.27 5.26
C ARG A 58 0.36 4.84 5.80
N LEU A 59 -0.66 3.99 5.91
CA LEU A 59 -1.86 4.22 6.71
C LEU A 59 -1.75 3.42 8.01
N TYR A 60 -2.12 4.02 9.14
CA TYR A 60 -2.03 3.37 10.45
C TYR A 60 -3.21 2.42 10.74
N ASP A 61 -4.32 2.61 10.04
CA ASP A 61 -5.56 1.86 10.16
C ASP A 61 -6.35 1.90 8.82
N PRO A 62 -7.32 0.99 8.61
CA PRO A 62 -8.19 1.05 7.46
C PRO A 62 -9.06 2.31 7.44
N ASN A 63 -8.92 3.12 6.39
CA ASN A 63 -9.70 4.35 6.23
C ASN A 63 -10.39 4.37 4.87
N GLN A 64 -11.73 4.30 4.88
CA GLN A 64 -12.52 4.22 3.65
C GLN A 64 -12.34 5.45 2.75
N GLN A 65 -12.27 6.67 3.30
CA GLN A 65 -12.09 7.87 2.50
C GLN A 65 -10.73 7.88 1.79
N ALA A 66 -9.67 7.46 2.50
CA ALA A 66 -8.34 7.30 1.92
C ALA A 66 -8.32 6.22 0.85
N PHE A 67 -8.93 5.05 1.10
CA PHE A 67 -9.02 3.99 0.09
C PHE A 67 -9.72 4.46 -1.18
N GLN A 68 -10.84 5.18 -1.07
CA GLN A 68 -11.53 5.75 -2.23
C GLN A 68 -10.63 6.73 -3.00
N ALA A 69 -9.89 7.59 -2.30
CA ALA A 69 -8.96 8.53 -2.93
C ALA A 69 -7.74 7.85 -3.57
N LEU A 70 -7.31 6.70 -3.02
CA LEU A 70 -6.15 5.93 -3.49
C LEU A 70 -6.43 5.11 -4.75
N ARG A 71 -7.69 4.83 -5.09
CA ARG A 71 -8.06 4.03 -6.27
C ARG A 71 -7.43 4.61 -7.54
N GLY A 72 -6.62 3.80 -8.25
CA GLY A 72 -5.96 4.20 -9.49
C GLY A 72 -4.82 5.22 -9.32
N SER A 73 -4.42 5.56 -8.10
CA SER A 73 -3.37 6.57 -7.84
C SER A 73 -1.94 6.08 -8.15
N ASN A 74 -1.75 4.77 -8.29
CA ASN A 74 -0.45 4.09 -8.35
C ASN A 74 0.45 4.26 -7.12
N ILE A 75 -0.06 4.82 -6.02
CA ILE A 75 0.65 4.87 -4.73
C ILE A 75 0.58 3.51 -4.05
N GLU A 76 1.74 2.97 -3.68
CA GLU A 76 1.84 1.72 -2.92
C GLU A 76 1.57 1.97 -1.43
N VAL A 77 0.83 1.07 -0.79
CA VAL A 77 0.31 1.30 0.56
C VAL A 77 0.81 0.23 1.54
N ILE A 78 1.38 0.69 2.66
CA ILE A 78 1.45 -0.07 3.90
C ILE A 78 0.15 0.18 4.66
N LEU A 79 -0.64 -0.87 4.89
CA LEU A 79 -1.85 -0.81 5.69
C LEU A 79 -1.58 -1.34 7.10
N GLY A 80 -1.81 -0.52 8.13
CA GLY A 80 -1.73 -0.94 9.52
C GLY A 80 -2.95 -1.72 9.98
N VAL A 81 -2.72 -2.76 10.77
CA VAL A 81 -3.68 -3.30 11.75
C VAL A 81 -3.38 -2.60 13.07
N SER A 82 -4.37 -1.90 13.61
CA SER A 82 -4.23 -1.21 14.89
C SER A 82 -4.08 -2.20 16.06
N ASN A 83 -3.42 -1.79 17.13
CA ASN A 83 -3.07 -2.68 18.25
C ASN A 83 -4.31 -3.27 18.95
N ASP A 84 -5.43 -2.54 19.00
CA ASP A 84 -6.70 -3.00 19.56
C ASP A 84 -7.33 -4.16 18.77
N GLN A 85 -6.97 -4.33 17.48
CA GLN A 85 -7.47 -5.42 16.65
C GLN A 85 -6.69 -6.73 16.85
N LEU A 86 -5.50 -6.71 17.44
CA LEU A 86 -4.61 -7.87 17.52
C LEU A 86 -5.30 -9.09 18.15
N GLN A 87 -5.97 -8.90 19.29
CA GLN A 87 -6.69 -9.98 19.96
C GLN A 87 -7.85 -10.51 19.11
N ASN A 88 -8.58 -9.64 18.42
CA ASN A 88 -9.68 -10.05 17.55
C ASN A 88 -9.17 -10.86 16.33
N LEU A 89 -8.08 -10.41 15.70
CA LEU A 89 -7.50 -11.07 14.51
C LEU A 89 -6.70 -12.34 14.85
N ALA A 90 -6.43 -12.60 16.13
CA ALA A 90 -5.97 -13.92 16.58
C ALA A 90 -7.02 -15.03 16.33
N ASN A 91 -8.28 -14.68 16.03
CA ASN A 91 -9.27 -15.60 15.49
C ASN A 91 -9.24 -15.64 13.94
N PRO A 92 -9.07 -16.82 13.30
CA PRO A 92 -8.97 -16.92 11.84
C PRO A 92 -10.15 -16.34 11.07
N SER A 93 -11.39 -16.55 11.54
CA SER A 93 -12.60 -16.06 10.86
C SER A 93 -12.68 -14.52 10.89
N LYS A 94 -12.21 -13.91 11.98
CA LYS A 94 -12.15 -12.46 12.15
C LYS A 94 -11.05 -11.85 11.27
N ALA A 95 -9.89 -12.50 11.17
CA ALA A 95 -8.84 -12.13 10.24
C ALA A 95 -9.32 -12.19 8.78
N GLN A 96 -10.02 -13.26 8.39
CA GLN A 96 -10.60 -13.39 7.06
C GLN A 96 -11.58 -12.25 6.76
N SER A 97 -12.49 -11.95 7.69
CA SER A 97 -13.45 -10.84 7.54
C SER A 97 -12.73 -9.50 7.40
N TRP A 98 -11.70 -9.26 8.22
CA TRP A 98 -10.91 -8.03 8.18
C TRP A 98 -10.17 -7.87 6.84
N VAL A 99 -9.55 -8.92 6.32
CA VAL A 99 -8.86 -8.90 5.02
C VAL A 99 -9.87 -8.68 3.89
N GLN A 100 -11.03 -9.34 3.94
CA GLN A 100 -12.07 -9.18 2.92
C GLN A 100 -12.55 -7.73 2.85
N SER A 101 -12.85 -7.12 4.00
CA SER A 101 -13.41 -5.76 4.07
C SER A 101 -12.39 -4.66 3.78
N ASN A 102 -11.12 -4.84 4.15
CA ASN A 102 -10.14 -3.76 4.13
C ASN A 102 -9.10 -3.88 3.01
N VAL A 103 -8.88 -5.09 2.49
CA VAL A 103 -7.88 -5.35 1.44
C VAL A 103 -8.58 -5.76 0.15
N VAL A 104 -9.31 -6.88 0.17
CA VAL A 104 -9.92 -7.47 -1.05
C VAL A 104 -10.94 -6.53 -1.69
N ALA A 105 -11.78 -5.87 -0.89
CA ALA A 105 -12.78 -4.91 -1.38
C ALA A 105 -12.20 -3.69 -2.14
N TYR A 106 -10.89 -3.44 -2.02
CA TYR A 106 -10.20 -2.31 -2.65
C TYR A 106 -9.08 -2.74 -3.61
N TRP A 107 -8.62 -3.99 -3.53
CA TRP A 107 -7.67 -4.57 -4.48
C TRP A 107 -8.33 -4.89 -5.83
N PRO A 108 -7.65 -4.75 -6.98
CA PRO A 108 -6.31 -4.20 -7.18
C PRO A 108 -6.28 -2.66 -7.35
N SER A 109 -7.43 -1.99 -7.24
CA SER A 109 -7.53 -0.55 -7.48
C SER A 109 -6.70 0.29 -6.51
N VAL A 110 -6.56 -0.16 -5.25
CA VAL A 110 -5.58 0.33 -4.29
C VAL A 110 -4.41 -0.65 -4.26
N ARG A 111 -3.18 -0.15 -4.42
CA ARG A 111 -1.96 -0.97 -4.48
C ARG A 111 -1.42 -1.26 -3.09
N PHE A 112 -2.03 -2.19 -2.37
CA PHE A 112 -1.46 -2.67 -1.11
C PHE A 112 -0.13 -3.39 -1.37
N ARG A 113 0.91 -3.02 -0.63
CA ARG A 113 2.24 -3.62 -0.71
C ARG A 113 2.61 -4.39 0.55
N TYR A 114 2.21 -3.88 1.71
CA TYR A 114 2.46 -4.52 3.00
C TYR A 114 1.25 -4.34 3.92
N ILE A 115 1.07 -5.29 4.83
CA ILE A 115 0.17 -5.16 5.98
C ILE A 115 1.04 -5.20 7.23
N ALA A 116 1.02 -4.12 8.02
CA ALA A 116 1.75 -4.04 9.28
C ALA A 116 0.82 -4.50 10.42
N VAL A 117 1.02 -5.72 10.91
CA VAL A 117 0.17 -6.31 11.96
C VAL A 117 0.64 -5.85 13.35
N GLY A 118 0.04 -4.76 13.84
CA GLY A 118 0.45 -4.07 15.05
C GLY A 118 1.49 -2.96 14.78
N ASN A 119 1.59 -2.01 15.72
CA ASN A 119 2.54 -0.91 15.72
C ASN A 119 3.22 -0.79 17.08
N GLU A 120 4.53 -1.03 17.13
CA GLU A 120 5.37 -0.85 18.32
C GLU A 120 4.80 -1.55 19.58
N VAL A 121 4.24 -2.76 19.43
CA VAL A 121 3.69 -3.51 20.55
C VAL A 121 4.84 -3.88 21.51
N PRO A 122 4.85 -3.34 22.75
CA PRO A 122 5.93 -3.63 23.69
C PRO A 122 5.89 -5.11 24.12
N PRO A 123 7.02 -5.77 24.35
CA PRO A 123 7.05 -7.16 24.84
C PRO A 123 6.30 -7.36 26.18
N SER A 124 6.23 -6.32 27.02
CA SER A 124 5.51 -6.32 28.30
C SER A 124 4.00 -6.09 28.17
N SER A 125 3.48 -5.78 26.98
CA SER A 125 2.06 -5.53 26.75
C SER A 125 1.26 -6.83 26.81
N SER A 126 0.04 -6.77 27.37
CA SER A 126 -0.92 -7.87 27.29
C SER A 126 -1.29 -8.24 25.84
N LEU A 127 -1.04 -7.32 24.88
CA LEU A 127 -1.28 -7.53 23.46
C LEU A 127 -0.14 -8.29 22.75
N ALA A 128 1.05 -8.38 23.33
CA ALA A 128 2.22 -8.98 22.69
C ALA A 128 1.97 -10.44 22.29
N GLN A 129 1.24 -11.20 23.12
CA GLN A 129 0.86 -12.58 22.86
C GLN A 129 -0.03 -12.77 21.62
N PHE A 130 -0.72 -11.71 21.16
CA PHE A 130 -1.63 -11.78 20.01
C PHE A 130 -0.98 -11.40 18.68
N VAL A 131 0.23 -10.82 18.68
CA VAL A 131 0.90 -10.37 17.44
C VAL A 131 1.13 -11.53 16.46
N LEU A 132 1.75 -12.62 16.93
CA LEU A 132 2.05 -13.76 16.05
C LEU A 132 0.79 -14.47 15.54
N PRO A 133 -0.20 -14.83 16.38
CA PRO A 133 -1.46 -15.39 15.90
C PRO A 133 -2.18 -14.50 14.89
N ALA A 134 -2.27 -13.20 15.15
CA ALA A 134 -2.89 -12.24 14.23
C ALA A 134 -2.14 -12.18 12.90
N LEU A 135 -0.81 -12.12 12.93
CA LEU A 135 0.02 -12.07 11.72
C LEU A 135 -0.18 -13.33 10.86
N VAL A 136 -0.14 -14.51 11.46
CA VAL A 136 -0.35 -15.78 10.77
C VAL A 136 -1.74 -15.85 10.14
N ASN A 137 -2.78 -15.45 10.88
CA ASN A 137 -4.14 -15.49 10.37
C ASN A 137 -4.38 -14.48 9.25
N VAL A 138 -3.86 -13.25 9.38
CA VAL A 138 -3.93 -12.23 8.31
C VAL A 138 -3.18 -12.71 7.07
N PHE A 139 -1.97 -13.28 7.23
CA PHE A 139 -1.20 -13.84 6.12
C PHE A 139 -1.99 -14.95 5.40
N ASN A 140 -2.55 -15.90 6.15
CA ASN A 140 -3.35 -16.98 5.59
C ASN A 140 -4.59 -16.45 4.86
N ALA A 141 -5.30 -15.49 5.45
CA ALA A 141 -6.46 -14.86 4.83
C ALA A 141 -6.12 -14.14 3.52
N VAL A 142 -5.00 -13.42 3.46
CA VAL A 142 -4.51 -12.80 2.22
C VAL A 142 -4.18 -13.88 1.19
N ARG A 143 -3.36 -14.87 1.56
CA ARG A 143 -2.95 -15.96 0.65
C ARG A 143 -4.12 -16.74 0.06
N SER A 144 -5.24 -16.84 0.77
CA SER A 144 -6.44 -17.53 0.29
C SER A 144 -7.35 -16.67 -0.58
N ALA A 145 -7.17 -15.35 -0.61
CA ALA A 145 -8.08 -14.41 -1.26
C ALA A 145 -7.54 -13.78 -2.55
N VAL A 146 -6.20 -13.76 -2.75
CA VAL A 146 -5.54 -13.15 -3.92
C VAL A 146 -4.65 -14.13 -4.66
#